data_AF-A0A962SFW0-F1
#
_entry.id   AF-A0A962SFW0-F1
#
_cell.length_a   1.000
_cell.length_b   1.000
_cell.length_c   1.000
_cell.angle_alpha   90.00
_cell.angle_beta   90.00
_cell.angle_gamma   90.00
#
_symmetry.space_group_name_H-M   'P 1'
#
loop_
_entity.id
_entity.type
_entity.pdbx_description
1 polymer ?
#
loop_
_entity_poly.entity_id
_entity_poly.type
_entity_poly.pdbx_seq_one_letter_code
_entity_poly.pdbx_strand_id
1 'polypeptide(L)'
;MIEIRHKGNGEILESLDVDSLRGADLRDMRLQGAALSGMDLSGARLQYADLVGADLRQANLQGAYFAGAHLNDADLSGANLAEAKLGAERRSLAAILSRATLQGANLQRADLRFVEMRGCNLCDANLNHADLRDADLSNAMMLRLQANRALLIKTNLREADMSGANLSDSHLNEANMVKAVLRDALMESSSGGGFTVINLANLEGADMQGARMANISAEETNMRYANLSGADLSHAVMGGAILRSAIVTGTNFEAVELATVTMEFANFSQALNARIPSYKTNLR
;
A
#
# COMPACT_ATOMS: atom_id res chain seq x y z
N MET A 1 -23.81 16.97 -25.80
CA MET A 1 -22.50 16.66 -26.40
C MET A 1 -21.38 17.14 -25.49
N ILE A 2 -20.54 16.22 -25.05
CA ILE A 2 -19.32 16.48 -24.28
C ILE A 2 -18.12 16.19 -25.17
N GLU A 3 -17.13 17.08 -25.17
CA GLU A 3 -15.87 16.89 -25.86
C GLU A 3 -14.77 16.64 -24.82
N ILE A 4 -14.10 15.49 -24.90
CA ILE A 4 -12.91 15.22 -24.11
C ILE A 4 -11.72 15.75 -24.91
N ARG A 5 -10.96 16.67 -24.30
CA ARG A 5 -9.85 17.36 -24.95
C ARG A 5 -8.52 16.98 -24.35
N HIS A 6 -7.45 17.05 -25.12
CA HIS A 6 -6.09 16.83 -24.63
C HIS A 6 -5.60 18.05 -23.83
N LYS A 7 -4.99 17.82 -22.67
CA LYS A 7 -4.61 18.85 -21.68
C LYS A 7 -3.54 19.84 -22.15
N GLY A 8 -2.69 19.43 -23.11
CA GLY A 8 -1.55 20.23 -23.56
C GLY A 8 -1.82 21.12 -24.77
N ASN A 9 -2.65 20.67 -25.70
CA ASN A 9 -2.88 21.33 -27.00
C ASN A 9 -4.37 21.63 -27.28
N GLY A 10 -5.30 21.14 -26.44
CA GLY A 10 -6.73 21.40 -26.57
C GLY A 10 -7.43 20.64 -27.69
N GLU A 11 -6.73 19.74 -28.39
CA GLU A 11 -7.30 18.89 -29.44
C GLU A 11 -8.43 18.03 -28.87
N ILE A 12 -9.50 17.86 -29.65
CA ILE A 12 -10.59 16.95 -29.28
C ILE A 12 -10.08 15.52 -29.47
N LEU A 13 -10.03 14.76 -28.39
CA LEU A 13 -9.71 13.34 -28.40
C LEU A 13 -10.95 12.54 -28.77
N GLU A 14 -12.09 12.87 -28.14
CA GLU A 14 -13.37 12.19 -28.34
C GLU A 14 -14.54 13.18 -28.20
N SER A 15 -15.58 12.99 -29.01
CA SER A 15 -16.85 13.72 -28.91
C SER A 15 -17.97 12.74 -28.61
N LEU A 16 -18.62 12.91 -27.46
CA LEU A 16 -19.66 12.00 -26.98
C LEU A 16 -21.01 12.72 -27.01
N ASP A 17 -22.01 12.09 -27.64
CA ASP A 17 -23.38 12.60 -27.62
C ASP A 17 -24.11 12.21 -26.33
N VAL A 18 -23.59 12.73 -25.22
CA VAL A 18 -24.12 12.57 -23.87
C VAL A 18 -24.19 13.93 -23.16
N ASP A 19 -24.98 13.99 -22.10
CA ASP A 19 -25.10 15.17 -21.24
C ASP A 19 -24.14 15.12 -20.03
N SER A 20 -23.57 13.94 -19.74
CA SER A 20 -22.68 13.71 -18.60
C SER A 20 -21.72 12.54 -18.86
N LEU A 21 -20.55 12.55 -18.21
CA LEU A 21 -19.61 11.43 -18.17
C LEU A 21 -19.94 10.41 -17.06
N ARG A 22 -20.92 10.70 -16.19
CA ARG A 22 -21.39 9.78 -15.17
C ARG A 22 -21.97 8.52 -15.81
N GLY A 23 -21.39 7.36 -15.46
CA GLY A 23 -21.78 6.07 -16.03
C GLY A 23 -21.47 5.92 -17.52
N ALA A 24 -20.76 6.86 -18.14
CA ALA A 24 -20.49 6.84 -19.57
C ALA A 24 -19.67 5.63 -19.97
N ASP A 25 -19.89 5.15 -21.19
CA ASP A 25 -19.11 4.09 -21.79
C ASP A 25 -17.89 4.69 -22.50
N LEU A 26 -16.73 4.55 -21.86
CA LEU A 26 -15.44 5.07 -22.30
C LEU A 26 -14.44 3.92 -22.56
N ARG A 27 -14.95 2.70 -22.76
CA ARG A 27 -14.12 1.51 -22.99
C ARG A 27 -13.33 1.66 -24.27
N ASP A 28 -12.09 1.16 -24.23
CA ASP A 28 -11.19 1.10 -25.39
C ASP A 28 -10.85 2.48 -26.02
N MET A 29 -11.24 3.59 -25.40
CA MET A 29 -11.01 4.93 -25.93
C MET A 29 -9.56 5.38 -25.79
N ARG A 30 -9.11 6.22 -26.73
CA ARG A 30 -7.78 6.83 -26.73
C ARG A 30 -7.84 8.20 -26.05
N LEU A 31 -7.67 8.20 -24.74
CA LEU A 31 -7.77 9.37 -23.87
C LEU A 31 -6.40 9.77 -23.29
N GLN A 32 -5.31 9.45 -24.00
CA GLN A 32 -3.96 9.84 -23.61
C GLN A 32 -3.92 11.35 -23.41
N GLY A 33 -3.43 11.81 -22.26
CA GLY A 33 -3.35 13.24 -21.94
C GLY A 33 -4.71 13.94 -21.81
N ALA A 34 -5.83 13.22 -21.67
CA ALA A 34 -7.15 13.84 -21.54
C ALA A 34 -7.25 14.80 -20.36
N ALA A 35 -7.90 15.94 -20.56
CA ALA A 35 -8.23 16.93 -19.55
C ALA A 35 -9.58 16.59 -18.91
N LEU A 36 -9.54 15.83 -17.82
CA LEU A 36 -10.71 15.33 -17.08
C LEU A 36 -10.74 15.83 -15.63
N SER A 37 -9.93 16.84 -15.31
CA SER A 37 -9.85 17.43 -13.98
C SER A 37 -11.21 17.93 -13.50
N GLY A 38 -11.60 17.54 -12.27
CA GLY A 38 -12.86 17.92 -11.62
C GLY A 38 -14.13 17.33 -12.26
N MET A 39 -14.02 16.50 -13.30
CA MET A 39 -15.19 15.93 -13.98
C MET A 39 -15.85 14.84 -13.14
N ASP A 40 -17.17 14.68 -13.30
CA ASP A 40 -17.92 13.56 -12.74
C ASP A 40 -17.95 12.38 -13.71
N LEU A 41 -17.14 11.37 -13.41
CA LEU A 41 -17.04 10.08 -14.10
C LEU A 41 -17.51 8.93 -13.18
N SER A 42 -18.35 9.23 -12.18
CA SER A 42 -18.82 8.21 -11.25
C SER A 42 -19.53 7.07 -11.99
N GLY A 43 -19.11 5.84 -11.72
CA GLY A 43 -19.61 4.64 -12.38
C GLY A 43 -19.23 4.49 -13.87
N ALA A 44 -18.37 5.36 -14.42
CA ALA A 44 -17.94 5.27 -15.81
C ALA A 44 -17.23 3.94 -16.11
N ARG A 45 -17.36 3.48 -17.35
CA ARG A 45 -16.75 2.26 -17.85
C ARG A 45 -15.49 2.62 -18.63
N LEU A 46 -14.33 2.50 -17.98
CA LEU A 46 -13.01 2.86 -18.50
C LEU A 46 -12.16 1.62 -18.79
N GLN A 47 -12.76 0.43 -18.90
CA GLN A 47 -12.00 -0.79 -19.17
C GLN A 47 -11.22 -0.64 -20.47
N TYR A 48 -9.92 -0.99 -20.42
CA TYR A 48 -8.99 -0.89 -21.55
C TYR A 48 -8.81 0.51 -22.15
N ALA A 49 -9.30 1.56 -21.50
CA ALA A 49 -9.07 2.93 -21.94
C ALA A 49 -7.57 3.29 -21.79
N ASP A 50 -7.04 3.99 -22.79
CA ASP A 50 -5.72 4.60 -22.71
C ASP A 50 -5.85 5.99 -22.09
N LEU A 51 -5.46 6.12 -20.83
CA LEU A 51 -5.46 7.35 -20.03
C LEU A 51 -4.02 7.76 -19.65
N VAL A 52 -3.02 7.31 -20.42
CA VAL A 52 -1.62 7.62 -20.12
C VAL A 52 -1.43 9.13 -20.05
N GLY A 53 -0.89 9.63 -18.93
CA GLY A 53 -0.69 11.04 -18.71
C GLY A 53 -1.97 11.89 -18.61
N ALA A 54 -3.15 11.29 -18.47
CA ALA A 54 -4.40 12.05 -18.30
C ALA A 54 -4.36 12.92 -17.04
N ASP A 55 -5.03 14.07 -17.08
CA ASP A 55 -5.29 14.92 -15.93
C ASP A 55 -6.68 14.58 -15.37
N LEU A 56 -6.69 13.82 -14.26
CA LEU A 56 -7.85 13.35 -13.52
C LEU A 56 -7.90 13.97 -12.11
N ARG A 57 -7.17 15.09 -11.88
CA ARG A 57 -7.13 15.74 -10.57
C ARG A 57 -8.55 16.08 -10.10
N GLN A 58 -8.86 15.78 -8.85
CA GLN A 58 -10.18 16.06 -8.25
C GLN A 58 -11.38 15.44 -9.00
N ALA A 59 -11.15 14.53 -9.97
CA ALA A 59 -12.24 13.89 -10.68
C ALA A 59 -13.02 12.96 -9.74
N ASN A 60 -14.34 12.87 -9.93
CA ASN A 60 -15.15 11.88 -9.24
C ASN A 60 -15.18 10.59 -10.06
N LEU A 61 -14.44 9.59 -9.63
CA LEU A 61 -14.30 8.25 -10.24
C LEU A 61 -14.96 7.17 -9.37
N GLN A 62 -15.86 7.56 -8.45
CA GLN A 62 -16.49 6.65 -7.51
C GLN A 62 -17.17 5.49 -8.25
N GLY A 63 -16.83 4.26 -7.89
CA GLY A 63 -17.40 3.05 -8.50
C GLY A 63 -17.08 2.84 -9.98
N ALA A 64 -16.17 3.62 -10.57
CA ALA A 64 -15.77 3.47 -11.97
C ALA A 64 -14.98 2.18 -12.21
N TYR A 65 -15.02 1.69 -13.45
CA TYR A 65 -14.44 0.40 -13.84
C TYR A 65 -13.19 0.61 -14.70
N PHE A 66 -12.03 0.15 -14.23
CA PHE A 66 -10.73 0.39 -14.87
C PHE A 66 -9.98 -0.88 -15.26
N ALA A 67 -10.60 -2.07 -15.20
CA ALA A 67 -9.92 -3.31 -15.59
C ALA A 67 -9.24 -3.16 -16.97
N GLY A 68 -7.92 -3.37 -17.01
CA GLY A 68 -7.08 -3.25 -18.20
C GLY A 68 -6.78 -1.82 -18.66
N ALA A 69 -7.24 -0.79 -17.95
CA ALA A 69 -6.97 0.60 -18.28
C ALA A 69 -5.50 0.96 -18.06
N HIS A 70 -4.96 1.83 -18.91
CA HIS A 70 -3.59 2.33 -18.80
C HIS A 70 -3.60 3.77 -18.30
N LEU A 71 -3.15 4.00 -17.06
CA LEU A 71 -3.04 5.31 -16.42
C LEU A 71 -1.59 5.65 -16.05
N ASN A 72 -0.61 5.10 -16.76
CA ASN A 72 0.79 5.45 -16.51
C ASN A 72 0.98 6.96 -16.57
N ASP A 73 1.70 7.52 -15.61
CA ASP A 73 1.99 8.95 -15.51
C ASP A 73 0.74 9.87 -15.41
N ALA A 74 -0.45 9.31 -15.17
CA ALA A 74 -1.67 10.10 -14.97
C ALA A 74 -1.66 10.83 -13.62
N ASP A 75 -2.33 11.98 -13.56
CA ASP A 75 -2.49 12.75 -12.33
C ASP A 75 -3.91 12.58 -11.79
N LEU A 76 -4.06 11.78 -10.73
CA LEU A 76 -5.28 11.54 -9.97
C LEU A 76 -5.25 12.25 -8.60
N SER A 77 -4.47 13.33 -8.44
CA SER A 77 -4.34 14.02 -7.16
C SER A 77 -5.71 14.47 -6.61
N GLY A 78 -6.03 14.02 -5.40
CA GLY A 78 -7.31 14.23 -4.72
C GLY A 78 -8.56 13.72 -5.46
N ALA A 79 -8.40 12.84 -6.44
CA ALA A 79 -9.53 12.20 -7.10
C ALA A 79 -10.29 11.28 -6.12
N ASN A 80 -11.60 11.13 -6.34
CA ASN A 80 -12.43 10.21 -5.59
C ASN A 80 -12.57 8.88 -6.33
N LEU A 81 -11.76 7.88 -5.99
CA LEU A 81 -11.82 6.49 -6.49
C LEU A 81 -12.48 5.53 -5.49
N ALA A 82 -13.31 6.01 -4.57
CA ALA A 82 -13.99 5.14 -3.62
C ALA A 82 -14.79 4.04 -4.37
N GLU A 83 -14.64 2.79 -3.95
CA GLU A 83 -15.28 1.62 -4.54
C GLU A 83 -14.96 1.40 -6.04
N ALA A 84 -13.95 2.08 -6.59
CA ALA A 84 -13.51 1.88 -7.96
C ALA A 84 -12.93 0.47 -8.16
N LYS A 85 -13.09 -0.05 -9.38
CA LYS A 85 -12.70 -1.42 -9.74
C LYS A 85 -11.52 -1.38 -10.70
N LEU A 86 -10.32 -1.24 -10.15
CA LEU A 86 -9.06 -1.22 -10.90
C LEU A 86 -8.43 -2.61 -11.02
N GLY A 87 -8.67 -3.46 -10.03
CA GLY A 87 -8.21 -4.83 -10.00
C GLY A 87 -8.97 -5.77 -10.93
N ALA A 88 -8.49 -7.00 -10.98
CA ALA A 88 -9.11 -8.08 -11.73
C ALA A 88 -8.83 -9.44 -11.07
N GLU A 89 -9.30 -10.54 -11.66
CA GLU A 89 -9.00 -11.89 -11.17
C GLU A 89 -7.57 -12.35 -11.52
N ARG A 90 -6.90 -11.65 -12.45
CA ARG A 90 -5.54 -11.97 -12.92
C ARG A 90 -4.82 -10.68 -13.29
N ARG A 91 -3.50 -10.65 -13.09
CA ARG A 91 -2.63 -9.49 -13.37
C ARG A 91 -2.77 -8.92 -14.78
N SER A 92 -2.92 -9.76 -15.80
CA SER A 92 -3.02 -9.31 -17.21
C SER A 92 -4.27 -8.48 -17.52
N LEU A 93 -5.22 -8.39 -16.60
CA LEU A 93 -6.48 -7.65 -16.75
C LEU A 93 -6.61 -6.51 -15.73
N ALA A 94 -5.65 -6.35 -14.82
CA ALA A 94 -5.68 -5.27 -13.85
C ALA A 94 -5.23 -3.95 -14.52
N ALA A 95 -5.64 -2.82 -13.93
CA ALA A 95 -5.19 -1.51 -14.38
C ALA A 95 -3.68 -1.32 -14.14
N ILE A 96 -3.07 -0.48 -14.97
CA ILE A 96 -1.65 -0.10 -14.87
C ILE A 96 -1.55 1.39 -14.59
N LEU A 97 -1.01 1.76 -13.43
CA LEU A 97 -0.87 3.13 -12.93
C LEU A 97 0.59 3.42 -12.52
N SER A 98 1.57 2.83 -13.20
CA SER A 98 2.98 3.05 -12.86
C SER A 98 3.31 4.54 -13.00
N ARG A 99 4.01 5.09 -11.99
CA ARG A 99 4.37 6.51 -11.86
C ARG A 99 3.19 7.49 -11.85
N ALA A 100 1.96 7.03 -11.66
CA ALA A 100 0.82 7.92 -11.48
C ALA A 100 0.91 8.71 -10.16
N THR A 101 0.35 9.91 -10.13
CA THR A 101 0.19 10.70 -8.91
C THR A 101 -1.22 10.50 -8.35
N LEU A 102 -1.33 9.94 -7.17
CA LEU A 102 -2.57 9.71 -6.43
C LEU A 102 -2.54 10.41 -5.05
N GLN A 103 -1.76 11.49 -4.93
CA GLN A 103 -1.59 12.20 -3.66
C GLN A 103 -2.96 12.68 -3.14
N GLY A 104 -3.30 12.33 -1.91
CA GLY A 104 -4.57 12.67 -1.27
C GLY A 104 -5.81 12.03 -1.93
N ALA A 105 -5.66 11.08 -2.86
CA ALA A 105 -6.79 10.42 -3.50
C ALA A 105 -7.56 9.55 -2.51
N ASN A 106 -8.88 9.47 -2.69
CA ASN A 106 -9.74 8.59 -1.92
C ASN A 106 -9.93 7.26 -2.66
N LEU A 107 -9.31 6.18 -2.18
CA LEU A 107 -9.42 4.82 -2.72
C LEU A 107 -10.12 3.88 -1.72
N GLN A 108 -10.97 4.42 -0.83
CA GLN A 108 -11.67 3.60 0.15
C GLN A 108 -12.45 2.48 -0.52
N ARG A 109 -12.26 1.25 -0.02
CA ARG A 109 -12.93 0.04 -0.51
C ARG A 109 -12.70 -0.25 -2.01
N ALA A 110 -11.69 0.36 -2.63
CA ALA A 110 -11.34 0.09 -4.01
C ALA A 110 -10.83 -1.36 -4.16
N ASP A 111 -11.17 -1.97 -5.29
CA ASP A 111 -10.56 -3.23 -5.73
C ASP A 111 -9.28 -2.87 -6.51
N LEU A 112 -8.13 -3.21 -5.93
CA LEU A 112 -6.79 -2.98 -6.45
C LEU A 112 -6.03 -4.30 -6.65
N ARG A 113 -6.73 -5.44 -6.69
CA ARG A 113 -6.10 -6.75 -6.84
C ARG A 113 -5.28 -6.82 -8.12
N PHE A 114 -4.03 -7.26 -8.00
CA PHE A 114 -3.04 -7.35 -9.08
C PHE A 114 -2.70 -6.04 -9.82
N VAL A 115 -3.16 -4.88 -9.35
CA VAL A 115 -2.89 -3.59 -10.01
C VAL A 115 -1.38 -3.28 -9.99
N GLU A 116 -0.88 -2.70 -11.08
CA GLU A 116 0.51 -2.25 -11.18
C GLU A 116 0.61 -0.76 -10.85
N MET A 117 1.21 -0.42 -9.71
CA MET A 117 1.36 0.95 -9.19
C MET A 117 2.82 1.27 -8.85
N ARG A 118 3.78 0.72 -9.61
CA ARG A 118 5.21 0.90 -9.36
C ARG A 118 5.59 2.37 -9.40
N GLY A 119 6.31 2.83 -8.38
CA GLY A 119 6.80 4.21 -8.30
C GLY A 119 5.71 5.28 -8.27
N CYS A 120 4.46 4.94 -7.92
CA CYS A 120 3.39 5.92 -7.79
C CYS A 120 3.57 6.80 -6.54
N ASN A 121 2.87 7.94 -6.53
CA ASN A 121 2.76 8.79 -5.35
C ASN A 121 1.37 8.65 -4.71
N LEU A 122 1.29 7.94 -3.58
CA LEU A 122 0.12 7.73 -2.74
C LEU A 122 0.22 8.48 -1.40
N CYS A 123 1.07 9.50 -1.30
CA CYS A 123 1.18 10.30 -0.08
C CYS A 123 -0.19 10.85 0.32
N ASP A 124 -0.52 10.73 1.61
CA ASP A 124 -1.79 11.18 2.20
C ASP A 124 -3.07 10.53 1.59
N ALA A 125 -2.93 9.51 0.74
CA ALA A 125 -4.08 8.83 0.15
C ALA A 125 -4.82 7.96 1.18
N ASN A 126 -6.07 7.62 0.85
CA ASN A 126 -6.95 6.85 1.71
C ASN A 126 -7.34 5.52 1.06
N LEU A 127 -6.67 4.45 1.47
CA LEU A 127 -6.88 3.05 1.09
C LEU A 127 -7.62 2.25 2.18
N ASN A 128 -8.33 2.90 3.11
CA ASN A 128 -9.04 2.16 4.14
C ASN A 128 -10.00 1.13 3.51
N HIS A 129 -9.94 -0.11 3.99
CA HIS A 129 -10.73 -1.24 3.50
C HIS A 129 -10.50 -1.64 2.03
N ALA A 130 -9.46 -1.12 1.37
CA ALA A 130 -9.13 -1.49 0.00
C ALA A 130 -8.54 -2.91 -0.08
N ASP A 131 -8.70 -3.53 -1.25
CA ASP A 131 -8.16 -4.86 -1.54
C ASP A 131 -6.99 -4.76 -2.51
N LEU A 132 -5.76 -4.86 -2.01
CA LEU A 132 -4.51 -4.74 -2.76
C LEU A 132 -3.80 -6.10 -2.93
N ARG A 133 -4.52 -7.22 -2.80
CA ARG A 133 -3.90 -8.55 -2.90
C ARG A 133 -3.16 -8.70 -4.23
N ASP A 134 -1.92 -9.19 -4.14
CA ASP A 134 -1.02 -9.40 -5.28
C ASP A 134 -0.69 -8.14 -6.11
N ALA A 135 -1.02 -6.93 -5.64
CA ALA A 135 -0.68 -5.67 -6.29
C ALA A 135 0.83 -5.38 -6.23
N ASP A 136 1.32 -4.55 -7.15
CA ASP A 136 2.71 -4.12 -7.19
C ASP A 136 2.86 -2.63 -6.91
N LEU A 137 3.32 -2.31 -5.71
CA LEU A 137 3.58 -0.99 -5.16
C LEU A 137 5.08 -0.77 -4.92
N SER A 138 5.95 -1.52 -5.59
CA SER A 138 7.39 -1.36 -5.41
C SER A 138 7.84 0.07 -5.75
N ASN A 139 8.70 0.63 -4.91
CA ASN A 139 9.20 2.01 -4.98
C ASN A 139 8.11 3.10 -4.85
N ALA A 140 6.91 2.79 -4.40
CA ALA A 140 5.86 3.79 -4.21
C ALA A 140 6.17 4.72 -3.03
N MET A 141 5.77 5.98 -3.15
CA MET A 141 5.74 6.93 -2.03
C MET A 141 4.37 6.88 -1.37
N MET A 142 4.30 6.49 -0.10
CA MET A 142 3.07 6.22 0.66
C MET A 142 3.14 6.90 2.05
N LEU A 143 3.80 8.06 2.14
CA LEU A 143 3.93 8.82 3.37
C LEU A 143 2.54 9.17 3.94
N ARG A 144 2.33 8.88 5.22
CA ARG A 144 1.06 9.14 5.94
C ARG A 144 -0.19 8.53 5.29
N LEU A 145 -0.02 7.51 4.45
CA LEU A 145 -1.11 6.76 3.84
C LEU A 145 -2.07 6.22 4.92
N GLN A 146 -3.36 6.31 4.68
CA GLN A 146 -4.37 5.64 5.50
C GLN A 146 -4.77 4.32 4.84
N ALA A 147 -4.42 3.18 5.43
CA ALA A 147 -4.72 1.84 4.91
C ALA A 147 -5.24 0.92 6.03
N ASN A 148 -6.05 1.51 6.92
CA ASN A 148 -6.70 0.77 8.01
C ASN A 148 -7.57 -0.34 7.42
N ARG A 149 -7.43 -1.56 7.92
CA ARG A 149 -8.21 -2.74 7.47
C ARG A 149 -8.08 -3.05 5.98
N ALA A 150 -6.99 -2.63 5.35
CA ALA A 150 -6.70 -3.00 3.97
C ALA A 150 -6.19 -4.45 3.88
N LEU A 151 -6.43 -5.10 2.74
CA LEU A 151 -5.87 -6.41 2.41
C LEU A 151 -4.64 -6.21 1.52
N LEU A 152 -3.46 -6.49 2.04
CA LEU A 152 -2.15 -6.34 1.39
C LEU A 152 -1.43 -7.70 1.27
N ILE A 153 -2.19 -8.79 1.23
CA ILE A 153 -1.65 -10.15 1.16
C ILE A 153 -0.90 -10.31 -0.16
N LYS A 154 0.37 -10.76 -0.10
CA LYS A 154 1.27 -10.92 -1.26
C LYS A 154 1.55 -9.65 -2.05
N THR A 155 1.20 -8.47 -1.52
CA THR A 155 1.51 -7.21 -2.17
C THR A 155 3.03 -7.01 -2.23
N ASN A 156 3.53 -6.55 -3.38
CA ASN A 156 4.92 -6.15 -3.52
C ASN A 156 5.10 -4.70 -3.08
N LEU A 157 5.72 -4.49 -1.93
CA LEU A 157 6.01 -3.19 -1.29
C LEU A 157 7.52 -2.95 -1.19
N ARG A 158 8.33 -3.66 -1.99
CA ARG A 158 9.78 -3.52 -1.96
C ARG A 158 10.18 -2.06 -2.17
N GLU A 159 11.04 -1.55 -1.29
CA GLU A 159 11.57 -0.17 -1.35
C GLU A 159 10.47 0.92 -1.34
N ALA A 160 9.24 0.59 -0.94
CA ALA A 160 8.19 1.58 -0.75
C ALA A 160 8.45 2.39 0.53
N ASP A 161 8.13 3.68 0.50
CA ASP A 161 8.19 4.56 1.67
C ASP A 161 6.80 4.74 2.28
N MET A 162 6.57 4.04 3.38
CA MET A 162 5.35 4.05 4.18
C MET A 162 5.56 4.77 5.53
N SER A 163 6.49 5.74 5.60
CA SER A 163 6.73 6.46 6.85
C SER A 163 5.48 7.19 7.34
N GLY A 164 5.14 6.99 8.61
CA GLY A 164 3.93 7.50 9.25
C GLY A 164 2.62 6.93 8.69
N ALA A 165 2.67 5.88 7.85
CA ALA A 165 1.46 5.26 7.32
C ALA A 165 0.67 4.58 8.45
N ASN A 166 -0.64 4.57 8.30
CA ASN A 166 -1.55 3.89 9.19
C ASN A 166 -2.03 2.58 8.56
N LEU A 167 -1.45 1.48 9.02
CA LEU A 167 -1.69 0.10 8.62
C LEU A 167 -2.45 -0.68 9.71
N SER A 168 -3.12 0.02 10.63
CA SER A 168 -3.86 -0.59 11.74
C SER A 168 -4.90 -1.60 11.22
N ASP A 169 -4.98 -2.77 11.87
CA ASP A 169 -5.91 -3.85 11.52
C ASP A 169 -5.78 -4.39 10.09
N SER A 170 -4.65 -4.16 9.40
CA SER A 170 -4.45 -4.62 8.02
C SER A 170 -3.85 -6.02 7.95
N HIS A 171 -4.01 -6.67 6.80
CA HIS A 171 -3.52 -8.03 6.54
C HIS A 171 -2.41 -7.98 5.50
N LEU A 172 -1.15 -8.16 5.92
CA LEU A 172 0.04 -8.12 5.06
C LEU A 172 0.74 -9.49 4.96
N ASN A 173 0.00 -10.59 5.10
CA ASN A 173 0.58 -11.92 5.00
C ASN A 173 1.33 -12.11 3.68
N GLU A 174 2.53 -12.68 3.74
CA GLU A 174 3.38 -12.93 2.57
C GLU A 174 3.73 -11.66 1.76
N ALA A 175 3.49 -10.46 2.30
CA ALA A 175 3.86 -9.22 1.62
C ALA A 175 5.38 -9.08 1.50
N ASN A 176 5.84 -8.59 0.36
CA ASN A 176 7.26 -8.33 0.13
C ASN A 176 7.59 -6.88 0.47
N MET A 177 8.15 -6.64 1.65
CA MET A 177 8.52 -5.32 2.19
C MET A 177 10.05 -5.17 2.30
N VAL A 178 10.82 -5.86 1.45
CA VAL A 178 12.29 -5.78 1.46
C VAL A 178 12.72 -4.33 1.28
N LYS A 179 13.56 -3.83 2.20
CA LYS A 179 14.04 -2.44 2.23
C LYS A 179 12.93 -1.37 2.21
N ALA A 180 11.70 -1.73 2.57
CA ALA A 180 10.65 -0.74 2.75
C ALA A 180 10.97 0.15 3.96
N VAL A 181 10.47 1.39 3.93
CA VAL A 181 10.58 2.33 5.04
C VAL A 181 9.22 2.40 5.74
N LEU A 182 9.17 2.05 7.01
CA LEU A 182 7.98 2.05 7.87
C LEU A 182 8.24 2.86 9.15
N ARG A 183 9.04 3.93 9.04
CA ARG A 183 9.35 4.77 10.21
C ARG A 183 8.08 5.36 10.80
N ASP A 184 7.91 5.23 12.11
CA ASP A 184 6.73 5.71 12.84
C ASP A 184 5.39 5.20 12.28
N ALA A 185 5.39 4.10 11.52
CA ALA A 185 4.17 3.51 10.99
C ALA A 185 3.31 2.95 12.14
N LEU A 186 2.00 3.11 12.01
CA LEU A 186 1.01 2.56 12.94
C LEU A 186 0.56 1.20 12.42
N MET A 187 0.89 0.13 13.13
CA MET A 187 0.53 -1.25 12.81
C MET A 187 -0.13 -1.95 14.01
N GLU A 188 -0.69 -1.20 14.95
CA GLU A 188 -1.42 -1.72 16.12
C GLU A 188 -2.93 -1.65 15.88
N SER A 189 -3.74 -2.36 16.68
CA SER A 189 -5.19 -2.14 16.66
C SER A 189 -5.61 -1.01 17.58
N SER A 190 -6.64 -0.27 17.16
CA SER A 190 -7.37 0.66 18.04
C SER A 190 -8.60 0.02 18.71
N SER A 191 -8.86 -1.28 18.44
CA SER A 191 -10.05 -1.99 18.90
C SER A 191 -9.70 -3.26 19.68
N GLY A 192 -10.51 -3.64 20.68
CA GLY A 192 -10.26 -4.76 21.60
C GLY A 192 -10.31 -6.17 21.01
N GLY A 193 -10.07 -6.32 19.70
CA GLY A 193 -10.07 -7.60 18.99
C GLY A 193 -9.54 -7.53 17.55
N GLY A 194 -9.20 -6.33 17.05
CA GLY A 194 -8.42 -6.20 15.83
C GLY A 194 -6.95 -6.45 16.11
N PHE A 195 -6.21 -6.85 15.09
CA PHE A 195 -4.76 -6.93 15.12
C PHE A 195 -4.25 -6.87 13.68
N THR A 196 -3.06 -6.30 13.51
CA THR A 196 -2.37 -6.31 12.22
C THR A 196 -1.62 -7.63 12.08
N VAL A 197 -1.63 -8.20 10.87
CA VAL A 197 -0.98 -9.48 10.58
C VAL A 197 0.09 -9.28 9.52
N ILE A 198 1.31 -9.72 9.79
CA ILE A 198 2.46 -9.68 8.87
C ILE A 198 3.11 -11.06 8.73
N ASN A 199 2.35 -12.13 8.96
CA ASN A 199 2.87 -13.50 8.94
C ASN A 199 3.49 -13.82 7.57
N LEU A 200 4.64 -14.49 7.57
CA LEU A 200 5.39 -14.84 6.36
C LEU A 200 5.84 -13.64 5.52
N ALA A 201 5.66 -12.39 6.00
CA ALA A 201 6.09 -11.23 5.27
C ALA A 201 7.63 -11.13 5.23
N ASN A 202 8.15 -10.53 4.17
CA ASN A 202 9.57 -10.30 4.00
C ASN A 202 9.94 -8.85 4.25
N LEU A 203 10.48 -8.56 5.43
CA LEU A 203 10.96 -7.25 5.89
C LEU A 203 12.50 -7.19 5.92
N GLU A 204 13.19 -7.97 5.08
CA GLU A 204 14.65 -7.94 5.04
C GLU A 204 15.18 -6.55 4.72
N GLY A 205 16.01 -6.01 5.62
CA GLY A 205 16.59 -4.67 5.52
C GLY A 205 15.58 -3.53 5.60
N ALA A 206 14.34 -3.79 6.04
CA ALA A 206 13.33 -2.75 6.22
C ALA A 206 13.71 -1.81 7.38
N ASP A 207 13.32 -0.54 7.26
CA ASP A 207 13.53 0.47 8.30
C ASP A 207 12.22 0.74 9.04
N MET A 208 12.08 0.17 10.23
CA MET A 208 10.90 0.22 11.08
C MET A 208 11.17 1.03 12.36
N GLN A 209 12.07 2.03 12.29
CA GLN A 209 12.36 2.89 13.45
C GLN A 209 11.08 3.53 14.01
N GLY A 210 10.83 3.39 15.30
CA GLY A 210 9.65 3.98 15.96
C GLY A 210 8.30 3.37 15.55
N ALA A 211 8.28 2.30 14.74
CA ALA A 211 7.04 1.67 14.31
C ALA A 211 6.26 1.12 15.52
N ARG A 212 4.95 1.35 15.53
CA ARG A 212 4.03 0.91 16.58
C ARG A 212 3.40 -0.40 16.17
N MET A 213 3.87 -1.49 16.77
CA MET A 213 3.61 -2.85 16.36
C MET A 213 3.16 -3.71 17.55
N ALA A 214 2.48 -3.09 18.53
CA ALA A 214 1.96 -3.80 19.68
C ALA A 214 0.83 -4.76 19.27
N ASN A 215 0.79 -5.95 19.86
CA ASN A 215 -0.22 -6.99 19.66
C ASN A 215 -0.33 -7.51 18.21
N ILE A 216 0.71 -7.36 17.38
CA ILE A 216 0.67 -7.90 16.02
C ILE A 216 0.91 -9.41 15.97
N SER A 217 0.46 -10.04 14.90
CA SER A 217 0.90 -11.38 14.53
C SER A 217 1.99 -11.26 13.45
N ALA A 218 3.18 -11.74 13.78
CA ALA A 218 4.40 -11.70 12.96
C ALA A 218 5.10 -13.06 12.92
N GLU A 219 4.29 -14.11 12.78
CA GLU A 219 4.77 -15.49 12.69
C GLU A 219 5.53 -15.72 11.39
N GLU A 220 6.70 -16.36 11.50
CA GLU A 220 7.58 -16.68 10.37
C GLU A 220 7.97 -15.47 9.50
N THR A 221 7.88 -14.25 10.05
CA THR A 221 8.26 -13.03 9.36
C THR A 221 9.79 -12.91 9.26
N ASN A 222 10.30 -12.60 8.06
CA ASN A 222 11.72 -12.36 7.84
C ASN A 222 12.07 -10.88 8.12
N MET A 223 12.73 -10.60 9.24
CA MET A 223 13.22 -9.26 9.63
C MET A 223 14.76 -9.20 9.65
N ARG A 224 15.43 -10.00 8.81
CA ARG A 224 16.89 -9.98 8.71
C ARG A 224 17.39 -8.57 8.39
N TYR A 225 18.42 -8.11 9.09
CA TYR A 225 19.00 -6.78 8.88
C TYR A 225 18.03 -5.60 9.05
N ALA A 226 16.82 -5.83 9.57
CA ALA A 226 15.84 -4.77 9.76
C ALA A 226 16.29 -3.83 10.88
N ASN A 227 15.93 -2.55 10.75
CA ASN A 227 16.08 -1.57 11.81
C ASN A 227 14.77 -1.43 12.59
N LEU A 228 14.72 -1.96 13.80
CA LEU A 228 13.58 -1.89 14.71
C LEU A 228 13.80 -0.88 15.84
N SER A 229 14.78 0.03 15.70
CA SER A 229 15.16 0.94 16.78
C SER A 229 13.96 1.71 17.33
N GLY A 230 13.69 1.61 18.63
CA GLY A 230 12.55 2.27 19.28
C GLY A 230 11.16 1.76 18.84
N ALA A 231 11.06 0.68 18.07
CA ALA A 231 9.78 0.08 17.72
C ALA A 231 9.12 -0.57 18.96
N ASP A 232 7.79 -0.59 18.98
CA ASP A 232 7.03 -1.27 20.03
C ASP A 232 6.48 -2.59 19.52
N LEU A 233 7.06 -3.71 19.96
CA LEU A 233 6.60 -5.07 19.66
C LEU A 233 5.92 -5.72 20.88
N SER A 234 5.49 -4.93 21.87
CA SER A 234 4.84 -5.48 23.07
C SER A 234 3.65 -6.37 22.69
N HIS A 235 3.57 -7.54 23.33
CA HIS A 235 2.54 -8.55 23.08
C HIS A 235 2.48 -9.10 21.64
N ALA A 236 3.51 -8.87 20.82
CA ALA A 236 3.57 -9.44 19.48
C ALA A 236 3.76 -10.97 19.51
N VAL A 237 3.05 -11.66 18.62
CA VAL A 237 3.22 -13.10 18.38
C VAL A 237 4.27 -13.28 17.29
N MET A 238 5.46 -13.76 17.65
CA MET A 238 6.63 -13.80 16.75
C MET A 238 7.14 -15.22 16.50
N GLY A 239 6.27 -16.23 16.56
CA GLY A 239 6.66 -17.63 16.39
C GLY A 239 7.47 -17.86 15.10
N GLY A 240 8.71 -18.32 15.22
CA GLY A 240 9.59 -18.57 14.06
C GLY A 240 10.09 -17.33 13.31
N ALA A 241 9.82 -16.11 13.80
CA ALA A 241 10.31 -14.88 13.17
C ALA A 241 11.85 -14.83 13.15
N ILE A 242 12.41 -14.13 12.16
CA ILE A 242 13.86 -14.05 11.93
C ILE A 242 14.36 -12.62 12.14
N LEU A 243 15.02 -12.37 13.27
CA LEU A 243 15.68 -11.11 13.64
C LEU A 243 17.20 -11.16 13.43
N ARG A 244 17.73 -12.10 12.65
CA ARG A 244 19.18 -12.24 12.44
C ARG A 244 19.79 -10.94 11.95
N SER A 245 20.80 -10.45 12.66
CA SER A 245 21.48 -9.17 12.41
C SER A 245 20.56 -7.93 12.41
N ALA A 246 19.37 -8.01 13.01
CA ALA A 246 18.49 -6.86 13.19
C ALA A 246 19.04 -5.89 14.25
N ILE A 247 18.72 -4.60 14.09
CA ILE A 247 19.01 -3.56 15.08
C ILE A 247 17.76 -3.41 15.95
N VAL A 248 17.88 -3.73 17.24
CA VAL A 248 16.73 -3.74 18.17
C VAL A 248 16.94 -2.81 19.39
N THR A 249 17.76 -1.77 19.22
CA THR A 249 18.03 -0.77 20.27
C THR A 249 16.75 -0.05 20.66
N GLY A 250 16.38 -0.11 21.94
CA GLY A 250 15.15 0.52 22.45
C GLY A 250 13.86 -0.15 22.00
N THR A 251 13.92 -1.27 21.27
CA THR A 251 12.73 -2.01 20.86
C THR A 251 12.06 -2.65 22.08
N ASN A 252 10.76 -2.48 22.24
CA ASN A 252 10.00 -3.07 23.34
C ASN A 252 9.54 -4.50 23.01
N PHE A 253 9.97 -5.48 23.80
CA PHE A 253 9.58 -6.89 23.69
C PHE A 253 8.76 -7.38 24.90
N GLU A 254 8.06 -6.46 25.59
CA GLU A 254 7.19 -6.84 26.71
C GLU A 254 6.21 -7.94 26.30
N ALA A 255 6.15 -9.01 27.09
CA ALA A 255 5.29 -10.16 26.85
C ALA A 255 5.46 -10.86 25.48
N VAL A 256 6.61 -10.71 24.81
CA VAL A 256 6.95 -11.46 23.59
C VAL A 256 7.67 -12.77 23.94
N GLU A 257 7.23 -13.90 23.36
CA GLU A 257 7.93 -15.17 23.46
C GLU A 257 9.08 -15.26 22.43
N LEU A 258 10.32 -15.24 22.92
CA LEU A 258 11.52 -15.24 22.07
C LEU A 258 12.15 -16.64 21.87
N ALA A 259 11.50 -17.70 22.35
CA ALA A 259 12.03 -19.07 22.29
C ALA A 259 12.30 -19.53 20.84
N THR A 260 11.35 -19.29 19.94
CA THR A 260 11.43 -19.72 18.53
C THR A 260 11.95 -18.65 17.59
N VAL A 261 12.18 -17.43 18.08
CA VAL A 261 12.70 -16.31 17.28
C VAL A 261 14.19 -16.51 16.99
N THR A 262 14.58 -16.44 15.72
CA THR A 262 15.99 -16.48 15.32
C THR A 262 16.63 -15.12 15.57
N MET A 263 17.66 -15.05 16.42
CA MET A 263 18.22 -13.78 16.91
C MET A 263 19.73 -13.64 16.69
N GLU A 264 20.39 -14.53 15.94
CA GLU A 264 21.85 -14.48 15.83
C GLU A 264 22.33 -13.13 15.30
N PHE A 265 23.39 -12.60 15.92
CA PHE A 265 24.03 -11.34 15.60
C PHE A 265 23.17 -10.08 15.77
N ALA A 266 21.96 -10.19 16.31
CA ALA A 266 21.17 -9.03 16.74
C ALA A 266 21.70 -8.51 18.09
N ASN A 267 21.68 -7.19 18.28
CA ASN A 267 22.12 -6.57 19.54
C ASN A 267 20.94 -6.36 20.49
N PHE A 268 20.76 -7.28 21.43
CA PHE A 268 19.68 -7.21 22.43
C PHE A 268 20.09 -6.51 23.73
N SER A 269 21.35 -6.06 23.88
CA SER A 269 21.83 -5.41 25.11
C SER A 269 21.08 -4.12 25.46
N GLN A 270 20.48 -3.46 24.46
CA GLN A 270 19.69 -2.24 24.61
C GLN A 270 18.21 -2.45 24.26
N ALA A 271 17.75 -3.69 24.09
CA ALA A 271 16.33 -3.98 23.92
C ALA A 271 15.59 -3.80 25.26
N LEU A 272 14.34 -3.37 25.20
CA LEU A 272 13.50 -3.17 26.39
C LEU A 272 12.65 -4.42 26.63
N ASN A 273 12.52 -4.83 27.90
CA ASN A 273 11.64 -5.93 28.35
C ASN A 273 11.85 -7.30 27.67
N ALA A 274 12.97 -7.50 26.96
CA ALA A 274 13.28 -8.75 26.29
C ALA A 274 13.69 -9.85 27.28
N ARG A 275 12.89 -10.92 27.37
CA ARG A 275 13.22 -12.12 28.15
C ARG A 275 13.93 -13.13 27.27
N ILE A 276 15.25 -13.04 27.21
CA ILE A 276 16.08 -13.89 26.36
C ILE A 276 16.25 -15.28 27.00
N PRO A 277 15.86 -16.39 26.33
CA PRO A 277 16.11 -17.73 26.83
C PRO A 277 17.61 -18.01 27.00
N SER A 278 18.01 -18.67 28.09
CA SER A 278 19.41 -18.91 28.45
C SER A 278 20.22 -19.71 27.42
N TYR A 279 19.56 -20.47 26.56
CA TYR A 279 20.19 -21.26 25.50
C TYR A 279 20.44 -20.46 24.21
N LYS A 280 19.96 -19.22 24.10
CA LYS A 280 20.24 -18.35 22.95
C LYS A 280 21.68 -17.83 23.05
N THR A 281 22.46 -18.09 22.01
CA THR A 281 23.87 -17.69 21.90
C THR A 281 24.08 -16.80 20.68
N ASN A 282 25.30 -16.28 20.49
CA ASN A 282 25.68 -15.43 19.35
C ASN A 282 24.88 -14.12 19.22
N LEU A 283 24.38 -13.59 20.34
CA LEU A 283 23.83 -12.24 20.40
C LEU A 283 24.97 -11.21 20.46
N ARG A 284 24.74 -10.00 19.94
CA ARG A 284 25.66 -8.87 20.08
C ARG A 284 25.33 -8.02 21.29
#